data_AF-A0A3M6U407-F1
#
_entry.id   AF-A0A3M6U407-F1
#
_cell.length_a   1.000
_cell.length_b   1.000
_cell.length_c   1.000
_cell.angle_alpha   90.00
_cell.angle_beta   90.00
_cell.angle_gamma   90.00
#
_symmetry.space_group_name_H-M   'P 1'
#
loop_
_entity.id
_entity.type
_entity.pdbx_description
1 polymer ?
#
loop_
_entity_poly.entity_id
_entity_poly.type
_entity_poly.pdbx_seq_one_letter_code
_entity_poly.pdbx_strand_id
1 'polypeptide(L)'
;MSLKDTASSLSSGTLISIFYLVLYFAGFVRIELKFDVYDRRLEAVEEVVAMMKYERAKENLNSKIFGKTQAFYIKDSQEVLVNETTDMMELLKNIVTLRMKICERNGKRRNVCPAGPQGPPGRAGPKGDKGNRGRVGKRGLQGMMGQPGRVGKHGPPGIRGEKGIKGDIGTPGIPGNKGEPGEYISAPKVIISSSQITVNEFDTVSLTCSATGNPKPQLSWSKTTGSLPSNRIKTTADGVMQIHDVRAEDTGTYKCVGNNVLGNDEKTTQVVVQTSPKISLKPGPSYVAVGNTIMLPKCAVASFPAAKIVWTKISVPDLHPRMRDISDGQLSIVNVHKEDSVFYQCRATNKIGVAVAITHLVVVDDPVITVRPPPQLSVNHGQTVSLRCEARGEPKHKVSWLKENGALPLGRSNDAGKYICVASSAGIFTTSTSVQLSVLACRPVGVADINKVPDARMSSSSHYDKYFAFYGRLNGSRGRGGWCARTKNDRGDHLQIDMGEVHSVCAVATQGKLTGSYVTSYKLYFSIDGVNWMVYTELNKMKIFGANTDRTSVVQHLIRSPTRTRFFRFYPVTHWVYPCMRVEIYVQRLEKGTE
;
A
#
# COMPACT_ATOMS: atom_id res chain seq x y z
N MET A 1 -17.66 -44.47 13.24
CA MET A 1 -18.94 -43.72 13.20
C MET A 1 -18.72 -42.51 12.30
N SER A 2 -19.44 -42.48 11.17
CA SER A 2 -19.24 -41.59 10.03
C SER A 2 -19.74 -40.17 10.31
N LEU A 3 -18.91 -39.15 10.07
CA LEU A 3 -19.33 -37.74 9.97
C LEU A 3 -19.86 -37.48 8.56
N LYS A 4 -21.08 -37.95 8.31
CA LYS A 4 -22.00 -37.33 7.35
C LYS A 4 -23.15 -36.79 8.18
N ASP A 5 -23.68 -35.64 7.79
CA ASP A 5 -24.87 -34.96 8.33
C ASP A 5 -24.61 -33.87 9.36
N THR A 6 -24.06 -32.74 8.91
CA THR A 6 -24.51 -31.41 9.34
C THR A 6 -24.33 -30.41 8.20
N ALA A 7 -25.22 -30.46 7.21
CA ALA A 7 -25.47 -29.32 6.32
C ALA A 7 -26.57 -28.47 6.98
N SER A 8 -26.18 -27.56 7.88
CA SER A 8 -27.09 -26.55 8.39
C SER A 8 -27.37 -25.55 7.26
N SER A 9 -28.65 -25.45 6.86
CA SER A 9 -29.13 -24.42 5.96
C SER A 9 -28.86 -23.06 6.59
N LEU A 10 -27.83 -22.34 6.12
CA LEU A 10 -27.67 -20.94 6.48
C LEU A 10 -28.91 -20.20 5.98
N SER A 11 -29.63 -19.55 6.90
CA SER A 11 -30.78 -18.72 6.53
C SER A 11 -30.33 -17.63 5.56
N SER A 12 -31.18 -17.22 4.62
CA SER A 12 -30.86 -16.16 3.67
C SER A 12 -30.37 -14.88 4.35
N GLY A 13 -30.81 -14.59 5.58
CA GLY A 13 -30.32 -13.46 6.37
C GLY A 13 -28.84 -13.57 6.79
N THR A 14 -28.36 -14.79 7.04
CA THR A 14 -26.96 -15.05 7.44
C THR A 14 -26.01 -14.88 6.25
N LEU A 15 -26.41 -15.34 5.06
CA LEU A 15 -25.64 -15.14 3.82
C LEU A 15 -25.58 -13.67 3.42
N ILE A 16 -26.69 -12.93 3.57
CA ILE A 16 -26.74 -11.50 3.32
C ILE A 16 -25.81 -10.75 4.29
N SER A 17 -25.81 -11.12 5.57
CA SER A 17 -24.94 -10.48 6.57
C SER A 17 -23.45 -10.74 6.31
N ILE A 18 -23.07 -11.97 5.93
CA ILE A 18 -21.70 -12.30 5.52
C ILE A 18 -21.32 -11.55 4.24
N PHE A 19 -22.23 -11.43 3.27
CA PHE A 19 -21.99 -10.70 2.02
C PHE A 19 -21.80 -9.20 2.27
N TYR A 20 -22.58 -8.59 3.17
CA TYR A 20 -22.36 -7.20 3.59
C TYR A 20 -21.05 -7.02 4.34
N LEU A 21 -20.63 -7.98 5.17
CA LEU A 21 -19.34 -7.94 5.85
C LEU A 21 -18.19 -8.01 4.83
N VAL A 22 -18.27 -8.93 3.86
CA VAL A 22 -17.25 -9.08 2.81
C VAL A 22 -17.20 -7.84 1.90
N LEU A 23 -18.34 -7.25 1.55
CA LEU A 23 -18.38 -5.99 0.80
C LEU A 23 -17.86 -4.80 1.62
N TYR A 24 -18.12 -4.78 2.93
CA TYR A 24 -17.57 -3.77 3.83
C TYR A 24 -16.05 -3.89 3.94
N PHE A 25 -15.52 -5.10 4.14
CA PHE A 25 -14.08 -5.37 4.15
C PHE A 25 -13.42 -5.11 2.78
N ALA A 26 -14.05 -5.51 1.67
CA ALA A 26 -13.54 -5.23 0.32
C ALA A 26 -13.57 -3.72 0.01
N GLY A 27 -14.61 -3.02 0.46
CA GLY A 27 -14.72 -1.56 0.38
C GLY A 27 -13.64 -0.87 1.22
N PHE A 28 -13.41 -1.34 2.44
CA PHE A 28 -12.39 -0.82 3.34
C PHE A 28 -10.97 -1.07 2.79
N VAL A 29 -10.67 -2.27 2.30
CA VAL A 29 -9.40 -2.59 1.62
C VAL A 29 -9.20 -1.75 0.36
N ARG A 30 -10.26 -1.48 -0.41
CA ARG A 30 -10.18 -0.61 -1.61
C ARG A 30 -10.00 0.86 -1.26
N ILE A 31 -10.52 1.30 -0.11
CA ILE A 31 -10.30 2.66 0.42
C ILE A 31 -8.88 2.77 0.96
N GLU A 32 -8.39 1.81 1.74
CA GLU A 32 -7.01 1.80 2.22
C GLU A 32 -6.01 1.73 1.06
N LEU A 33 -6.20 0.86 0.05
CA LEU A 33 -5.32 0.84 -1.13
C LEU A 33 -5.35 2.15 -1.92
N LYS A 34 -6.50 2.86 -1.96
CA LYS A 34 -6.55 4.20 -2.55
C LYS A 34 -5.83 5.22 -1.67
N PHE A 35 -6.00 5.17 -0.35
CA PHE A 35 -5.34 6.07 0.60
C PHE A 35 -3.83 5.88 0.59
N ASP A 36 -3.33 4.65 0.53
CA ASP A 36 -1.91 4.29 0.42
C ASP A 36 -1.27 4.80 -0.88
N VAL A 37 -2.06 4.89 -1.97
CA VAL A 37 -1.66 5.52 -3.23
C VAL A 37 -1.70 7.05 -3.15
N TYR A 38 -2.62 7.63 -2.36
CA TYR A 38 -2.66 9.08 -2.13
C TYR A 38 -1.58 9.55 -1.15
N ASP A 39 -1.25 8.79 -0.11
CA ASP A 39 -0.19 9.08 0.84
C ASP A 39 1.19 8.99 0.17
N ARG A 40 1.43 7.99 -0.69
CA ARG A 40 2.66 7.96 -1.52
C ARG A 40 2.76 9.13 -2.50
N ARG A 41 1.63 9.62 -3.02
CA ARG A 41 1.59 10.85 -3.84
C ARG A 41 1.81 12.10 -3.00
N LEU A 42 1.37 12.11 -1.74
CA LEU A 42 1.53 13.22 -0.82
C LEU A 42 2.99 13.34 -0.37
N GLU A 43 3.65 12.24 0.00
CA GLU A 43 5.09 12.22 0.31
C GLU A 43 5.93 12.73 -0.88
N ALA A 44 5.62 12.28 -2.11
CA ALA A 44 6.29 12.76 -3.32
C ALA A 44 6.06 14.26 -3.58
N VAL A 45 4.87 14.78 -3.27
CA VAL A 45 4.56 16.22 -3.41
C VAL A 45 5.25 17.04 -2.31
N GLU A 46 5.31 16.54 -1.08
CA GLU A 46 6.03 17.20 0.02
C GLU A 46 7.53 17.32 -0.26
N GLU A 47 8.12 16.28 -0.86
CA GLU A 47 9.52 16.27 -1.28
C GLU A 47 9.79 17.29 -2.40
N VAL A 48 8.89 17.38 -3.39
CA VAL A 48 8.96 18.40 -4.46
C VAL A 48 8.76 19.82 -3.90
N VAL A 49 7.87 20.02 -2.94
CA VAL A 49 7.67 21.32 -2.26
C VAL A 49 8.89 21.71 -1.44
N ALA A 50 9.56 20.76 -0.78
CA ALA A 50 10.81 21.01 -0.08
C ALA A 50 11.93 21.45 -1.05
N MET A 51 12.01 20.83 -2.23
CA MET A 51 12.94 21.22 -3.29
C MET A 51 12.66 22.62 -3.84
N MET A 52 11.39 22.98 -4.07
CA MET A 52 11.03 24.34 -4.50
C MET A 52 11.35 25.41 -3.43
N LYS A 53 11.20 25.08 -2.15
CA LYS A 53 11.60 25.98 -1.04
C LYS A 53 13.11 26.16 -0.98
N TYR A 54 13.88 25.11 -1.25
CA TYR A 54 15.33 25.15 -1.32
C TYR A 54 15.83 26.02 -2.49
N GLU A 55 15.28 25.86 -3.69
CA GLU A 55 15.64 26.71 -4.85
C GLU A 55 15.25 28.18 -4.64
N ARG A 56 14.08 28.46 -4.04
CA ARG A 56 13.69 29.83 -3.66
C ARG A 56 14.61 30.44 -2.59
N ALA A 57 15.15 29.64 -1.67
CA ALA A 57 16.14 30.09 -0.70
C ALA A 57 17.50 30.39 -1.36
N LYS A 58 17.88 29.60 -2.38
CA LYS A 58 19.10 29.77 -3.17
C LYS A 58 19.05 31.01 -4.07
N GLU A 59 17.92 31.30 -4.71
CA GLU A 59 17.69 32.56 -5.45
C GLU A 59 17.78 33.78 -4.53
N ASN A 60 17.21 33.70 -3.32
CA ASN A 60 17.30 34.77 -2.32
C ASN A 60 18.72 34.96 -1.76
N LEU A 61 19.55 33.91 -1.76
CA LEU A 61 20.97 34.01 -1.38
C LEU A 61 21.79 34.63 -2.51
N ASN A 62 21.53 34.24 -3.76
CA ASN A 62 22.17 34.81 -4.94
C ASN A 62 21.81 36.28 -5.14
N SER A 63 20.57 36.70 -4.86
CA SER A 63 20.15 38.11 -4.91
C SER A 63 20.79 38.97 -3.80
N LYS A 64 21.09 38.39 -2.63
CA LYS A 64 21.84 39.06 -1.56
C LYS A 64 23.34 39.19 -1.83
N ILE A 65 23.93 38.23 -2.55
CA ILE A 65 25.35 38.25 -2.92
C ILE A 65 25.60 39.23 -4.09
N PHE A 66 24.65 39.35 -5.04
CA PHE A 66 24.74 40.30 -6.16
C PHE A 66 24.38 41.76 -5.82
N GLY A 67 23.92 42.04 -4.60
CA GLY A 67 23.59 43.40 -4.14
C GLY A 67 24.78 44.24 -3.63
N LYS A 68 26.04 43.78 -3.76
CA LYS A 68 27.22 44.46 -3.17
C LYS A 68 28.39 44.77 -4.13
N THR A 69 28.18 44.73 -5.43
CA THR A 69 29.18 45.19 -6.41
C THR A 69 28.55 46.20 -7.37
N GLN A 70 28.93 47.46 -7.23
CA GLN A 70 28.41 48.58 -8.01
C GLN A 70 29.36 48.92 -9.17
N ALA A 71 28.75 49.09 -10.36
CA ALA A 71 29.18 49.87 -11.53
C ALA A 71 30.42 49.44 -12.34
N PHE A 72 30.20 49.06 -13.61
CA PHE A 72 30.97 49.55 -14.77
C PHE A 72 30.13 49.43 -16.07
N TYR A 73 30.18 50.45 -16.91
CA TYR A 73 29.33 50.74 -18.09
C TYR A 73 29.60 49.84 -19.32
N ILE A 74 28.60 49.68 -20.21
CA ILE A 74 28.55 50.20 -21.61
C ILE A 74 27.18 49.86 -22.28
N LYS A 75 26.67 50.85 -23.05
CA LYS A 75 25.51 50.89 -23.98
C LYS A 75 25.50 49.70 -24.97
N ASP A 76 24.41 49.18 -25.51
CA ASP A 76 23.38 49.83 -26.32
C ASP A 76 22.25 48.84 -26.69
N SER A 77 21.13 49.36 -27.18
CA SER A 77 20.04 48.72 -27.95
C SER A 77 18.96 47.88 -27.23
N GLN A 78 17.79 48.53 -27.16
CA GLN A 78 16.39 48.06 -27.26
C GLN A 78 16.09 46.55 -27.17
N GLU A 79 15.25 46.19 -26.19
CA GLU A 79 14.21 45.17 -26.40
C GLU A 79 12.92 45.56 -25.65
N VAL A 80 11.83 45.55 -26.40
CA VAL A 80 10.46 45.75 -25.95
C VAL A 80 10.00 44.46 -25.27
N LEU A 81 9.79 44.49 -23.96
CA LEU A 81 9.20 43.37 -23.22
C LEU A 81 7.73 43.68 -22.91
N VAL A 82 6.82 43.02 -23.63
CA VAL A 82 5.39 42.97 -23.30
C VAL A 82 5.20 42.02 -22.11
N ASN A 83 4.46 42.49 -21.10
CA ASN A 83 4.16 41.81 -19.84
C ASN A 83 3.26 40.56 -20.02
N GLU A 84 3.77 39.37 -19.74
CA GLU A 84 2.99 38.11 -19.58
C GLU A 84 3.27 37.39 -18.24
N THR A 85 3.60 38.12 -17.17
CA THR A 85 3.85 37.51 -15.84
C THR A 85 2.79 37.83 -14.79
N THR A 86 1.93 38.81 -15.04
CA THR A 86 0.88 39.22 -14.10
C THR A 86 -0.35 38.32 -14.13
N ASP A 87 -0.67 37.68 -15.26
CA ASP A 87 -1.92 36.89 -15.41
C ASP A 87 -1.82 35.48 -14.78
N MET A 88 -0.63 34.86 -14.84
CA MET A 88 -0.34 33.58 -14.17
C MET A 88 -0.35 33.67 -12.64
N MET A 89 0.10 34.80 -12.09
CA MET A 89 0.10 35.04 -10.65
C MET A 89 -1.31 35.36 -10.11
N GLU A 90 -2.17 35.99 -10.91
CA GLU A 90 -3.58 36.20 -10.61
C GLU A 90 -4.35 34.87 -10.57
N LEU A 91 -4.07 33.97 -11.52
CA LEU A 91 -4.66 32.63 -11.60
C LEU A 91 -4.29 31.76 -10.39
N LEU A 92 -3.02 31.79 -9.97
CA LEU A 92 -2.52 31.07 -8.79
C LEU A 92 -3.11 31.60 -7.48
N LYS A 93 -3.29 32.93 -7.35
CA LYS A 93 -4.01 33.53 -6.23
C LYS A 93 -5.46 33.06 -6.17
N ASN A 94 -6.15 32.99 -7.30
CA ASN A 94 -7.54 32.53 -7.34
C ASN A 94 -7.69 31.04 -6.97
N ILE A 95 -6.75 30.18 -7.37
CA ILE A 95 -6.72 28.75 -6.99
C ILE A 95 -6.48 28.55 -5.49
N VAL A 96 -5.56 29.34 -4.90
CA VAL A 96 -5.28 29.29 -3.45
C VAL A 96 -6.45 29.84 -2.63
N THR A 97 -7.12 30.88 -3.14
CA THR A 97 -8.26 31.51 -2.47
C THR A 97 -9.52 30.64 -2.56
N LEU A 98 -9.70 29.87 -3.64
CA LEU A 98 -10.78 28.87 -3.76
C LEU A 98 -10.63 27.70 -2.76
N ARG A 99 -9.42 27.46 -2.24
CA ARG A 99 -9.14 26.37 -1.29
C ARG A 99 -9.41 26.73 0.17
N MET A 100 -9.77 27.99 0.48
CA MET A 100 -9.87 28.51 1.86
C MET A 100 -11.21 29.19 2.21
N LYS A 101 -12.33 28.71 1.66
CA LYS A 101 -13.66 29.09 2.17
C LYS A 101 -14.64 27.91 2.22
N ILE A 102 -14.63 27.14 3.31
CA ILE A 102 -15.83 26.43 3.81
C ILE A 102 -15.78 26.38 5.36
N CYS A 103 -16.89 26.79 5.99
CA CYS A 103 -17.26 26.82 7.41
C CYS A 103 -16.87 28.08 8.21
N GLU A 104 -17.70 29.12 8.14
CA GLU A 104 -17.71 30.19 9.13
C GLU A 104 -18.35 29.73 10.45
N ARG A 105 -17.68 30.12 11.54
CA ARG A 105 -18.02 29.85 12.93
C ARG A 105 -19.00 30.91 13.41
N ASN A 106 -20.27 30.55 13.59
CA ASN A 106 -21.19 31.33 14.45
C ASN A 106 -21.80 30.43 15.53
N GLY A 107 -21.83 30.96 16.75
CA GLY A 107 -22.07 30.20 17.97
C GLY A 107 -23.45 29.55 18.09
N LYS A 108 -23.46 28.43 18.84
CA LYS A 108 -24.59 27.62 19.34
C LYS A 108 -25.28 26.64 18.34
N ARG A 109 -24.98 25.34 18.59
CA ARG A 109 -25.67 24.08 18.28
C ARG A 109 -26.04 23.75 16.81
N ARG A 110 -25.49 22.58 16.39
CA ARG A 110 -25.69 21.77 15.16
C ARG A 110 -25.08 22.31 13.87
N ASN A 111 -24.05 21.60 13.40
CA ASN A 111 -23.54 21.66 12.03
C ASN A 111 -24.65 21.20 11.08
N VAL A 112 -25.18 22.12 10.26
CA VAL A 112 -25.96 21.77 9.07
C VAL A 112 -25.31 22.47 7.89
N CYS A 113 -24.60 21.69 7.07
CA CYS A 113 -24.16 22.13 5.75
C CYS A 113 -25.35 22.03 4.78
N PRO A 114 -25.52 22.96 3.82
CA PRO A 114 -26.48 22.74 2.76
C PRO A 114 -26.07 21.50 1.96
N ALA A 115 -26.99 20.55 1.82
CA ALA A 115 -26.79 19.40 0.94
C ALA A 115 -26.56 19.91 -0.49
N GLY A 116 -25.57 19.34 -1.17
CA GLY A 116 -25.35 19.61 -2.59
C GLY A 116 -26.62 19.29 -3.39
N PRO A 117 -26.83 19.94 -4.54
CA PRO A 117 -27.99 19.67 -5.38
C PRO A 117 -28.07 18.17 -5.68
N GLN A 118 -29.26 17.61 -5.52
CA GLN A 118 -29.52 16.20 -5.82
C GLN A 118 -29.09 15.93 -7.26
N GLY A 119 -28.24 14.93 -7.46
CA GLY A 119 -27.81 14.53 -8.79
C GLY A 119 -29.02 14.27 -9.70
N PRO A 120 -28.95 14.62 -10.99
CA PRO A 120 -30.06 14.41 -11.91
C PRO A 120 -30.53 12.94 -11.83
N PRO A 121 -31.84 12.68 -11.84
CA PRO A 121 -32.36 11.32 -11.79
C PRO A 121 -31.67 10.45 -12.84
N GLY A 122 -31.22 9.26 -12.43
CA GLY A 122 -30.63 8.29 -13.35
C GLY A 122 -31.57 8.10 -14.54
N ARG A 123 -31.00 8.13 -15.75
CA ARG A 123 -31.78 7.94 -17.00
C ARG A 123 -32.68 6.72 -16.83
N ALA A 124 -33.97 6.89 -17.12
CA ALA A 124 -34.91 5.78 -17.13
C ALA A 124 -34.31 4.62 -17.94
N GLY A 125 -34.30 3.42 -17.36
CA GLY A 125 -33.82 2.23 -18.05
C GLY A 125 -34.55 2.09 -19.39
N PRO A 126 -33.86 1.62 -20.45
CA PRO A 126 -34.49 1.47 -21.76
C PRO A 126 -35.78 0.68 -21.60
N LYS A 127 -36.88 1.24 -22.09
CA LYS A 127 -38.17 0.54 -22.15
C LYS A 127 -37.94 -0.72 -22.96
N GLY A 128 -38.18 -1.88 -22.34
CA GLY A 128 -37.99 -3.18 -22.99
C GLY A 128 -38.66 -3.20 -24.35
N ASP A 129 -37.95 -3.73 -25.35
CA ASP A 129 -38.41 -3.78 -26.73
C ASP A 129 -39.82 -4.36 -26.80
N LYS A 130 -40.73 -3.62 -27.43
CA LYS A 130 -42.07 -4.13 -27.71
C LYS A 130 -41.89 -5.32 -28.65
N GLY A 131 -42.28 -6.51 -28.19
CA GLY A 131 -42.12 -7.75 -28.93
C GLY A 131 -42.56 -7.60 -30.39
N ASN A 132 -41.69 -8.05 -31.30
CA ASN A 132 -41.91 -7.97 -32.74
C ASN A 132 -43.29 -8.54 -33.09
N ARG A 133 -44.09 -7.77 -33.85
CA ARG A 133 -45.33 -8.28 -34.45
C ARG A 133 -44.97 -9.47 -35.33
N GLY A 134 -45.64 -10.61 -35.11
CA GLY A 134 -45.38 -11.86 -35.84
C GLY A 134 -45.36 -11.65 -37.36
N ARG A 135 -44.49 -12.40 -38.05
CA ARG A 135 -44.32 -12.35 -39.50
C ARG A 135 -45.68 -12.43 -40.20
N VAL A 136 -45.96 -11.45 -41.06
CA VAL A 136 -47.09 -11.52 -42.00
C VAL A 136 -46.86 -12.73 -42.91
N GLY A 137 -47.88 -13.58 -43.03
CA GLY A 137 -47.83 -14.82 -43.80
C GLY A 137 -47.45 -14.58 -45.27
N LYS A 138 -46.70 -15.53 -45.85
CA LYS A 138 -46.30 -15.49 -47.26
C LYS A 138 -47.55 -15.39 -48.15
N ARG A 139 -47.55 -14.41 -49.07
CA ARG A 139 -48.56 -14.30 -50.13
C ARG A 139 -48.48 -15.56 -51.01
N GLY A 140 -49.63 -16.19 -51.25
CA GLY A 140 -49.75 -17.43 -52.00
C GLY A 140 -49.19 -17.33 -53.43
N LEU A 141 -48.59 -18.42 -53.89
CA LEU A 141 -48.08 -18.58 -55.26
C LEU A 141 -49.22 -18.39 -56.27
N GLN A 142 -49.01 -17.52 -57.25
CA GLN A 142 -49.91 -17.35 -58.38
C GLN A 142 -49.80 -18.60 -59.28
N GLY A 143 -50.93 -19.24 -59.57
CA GLY A 143 -51.00 -20.49 -60.31
C GLY A 143 -50.51 -20.37 -61.76
N MET A 144 -49.87 -21.44 -62.24
CA MET A 144 -49.40 -21.58 -63.62
C MET A 144 -50.57 -21.53 -64.62
N MET A 145 -50.41 -20.74 -65.68
CA MET A 145 -51.34 -20.65 -66.79
C MET A 145 -51.35 -21.97 -67.60
N GLY A 146 -52.53 -22.50 -67.89
CA GLY A 146 -52.72 -23.79 -68.57
C GLY A 146 -52.32 -23.77 -70.05
N GLN A 147 -51.93 -24.95 -70.56
CA GLN A 147 -51.50 -25.15 -71.95
C GLN A 147 -52.61 -24.84 -72.98
N PRO A 148 -52.28 -24.29 -74.17
CA PRO A 148 -53.25 -24.03 -75.23
C PRO A 148 -53.87 -25.32 -75.80
N GLY A 149 -55.20 -25.30 -75.98
CA GLY A 149 -55.98 -26.39 -76.57
C GLY A 149 -55.85 -26.48 -78.11
N ARG A 150 -55.98 -27.72 -78.63
CA ARG A 150 -55.79 -28.09 -80.04
C ARG A 150 -56.81 -27.45 -81.00
N VAL A 151 -56.35 -27.16 -82.21
CA VAL A 151 -57.09 -26.58 -83.34
C VAL A 151 -58.17 -27.54 -83.86
N GLY A 152 -59.41 -27.05 -83.98
CA GLY A 152 -60.55 -27.72 -84.63
C GLY A 152 -60.69 -27.38 -86.11
N LYS A 153 -61.17 -28.34 -86.90
CA LYS A 153 -61.26 -28.32 -88.38
C LYS A 153 -62.25 -27.28 -88.93
N HIS A 154 -61.92 -26.72 -90.10
CA HIS A 154 -62.70 -25.76 -90.89
C HIS A 154 -64.04 -26.33 -91.40
N GLY A 155 -65.12 -25.51 -91.34
CA GLY A 155 -66.40 -25.73 -92.02
C GLY A 155 -66.49 -24.95 -93.36
N PRO A 156 -67.43 -25.32 -94.25
CA PRO A 156 -67.43 -24.87 -95.65
C PRO A 156 -67.88 -23.40 -95.84
N PRO A 157 -67.62 -22.80 -97.01
CA PRO A 157 -67.74 -21.35 -97.23
C PRO A 157 -69.19 -20.91 -97.45
N GLY A 158 -69.57 -19.80 -96.80
CA GLY A 158 -70.83 -19.09 -97.04
C GLY A 158 -70.70 -18.01 -98.11
N ILE A 159 -71.75 -17.89 -98.92
CA ILE A 159 -71.91 -17.04 -100.12
C ILE A 159 -71.63 -15.54 -99.94
N ARG A 160 -71.15 -14.94 -101.03
CA ARG A 160 -70.71 -13.54 -101.20
C ARG A 160 -71.89 -12.56 -101.16
N GLY A 161 -71.85 -11.60 -100.24
CA GLY A 161 -72.72 -10.42 -100.23
C GLY A 161 -72.16 -9.26 -101.06
N GLU A 162 -73.05 -8.49 -101.66
CA GLU A 162 -72.78 -7.43 -102.65
C GLU A 162 -71.93 -6.25 -102.13
N LYS A 163 -71.26 -5.60 -103.09
CA LYS A 163 -70.21 -4.59 -102.90
C LYS A 163 -70.79 -3.23 -102.56
N GLY A 164 -70.53 -2.74 -101.34
CA GLY A 164 -70.74 -1.35 -100.95
C GLY A 164 -69.70 -0.40 -101.57
N ILE A 165 -70.15 0.79 -101.97
CA ILE A 165 -69.39 1.88 -102.59
C ILE A 165 -68.19 2.37 -101.75
N LYS A 166 -67.12 2.71 -102.47
CA LYS A 166 -65.77 3.10 -102.01
C LYS A 166 -65.77 4.47 -101.33
N GLY A 167 -65.34 4.53 -100.07
CA GLY A 167 -64.94 5.78 -99.41
C GLY A 167 -63.49 6.14 -99.75
N ASP A 168 -63.21 7.43 -99.90
CA ASP A 168 -61.89 7.96 -100.26
C ASP A 168 -60.80 7.61 -99.24
N ILE A 169 -59.65 7.16 -99.73
CA ILE A 169 -58.46 6.84 -98.92
C ILE A 169 -57.83 8.17 -98.50
N GLY A 170 -57.79 8.43 -97.20
CA GLY A 170 -57.04 9.55 -96.61
C GLY A 170 -55.55 9.44 -96.93
N THR A 171 -54.89 10.59 -97.09
CA THR A 171 -53.46 10.69 -97.43
C THR A 171 -52.57 9.91 -96.45
N PRO A 172 -51.50 9.24 -96.91
CA PRO A 172 -50.56 8.53 -96.05
C PRO A 172 -49.97 9.44 -94.96
N GLY A 173 -49.96 8.96 -93.71
CA GLY A 173 -49.34 9.67 -92.58
C GLY A 173 -47.84 9.88 -92.81
N ILE A 174 -47.36 11.07 -92.47
CA ILE A 174 -45.95 11.47 -92.58
C ILE A 174 -45.08 10.49 -91.77
N PRO A 175 -43.99 9.92 -92.34
CA PRO A 175 -43.07 9.07 -91.60
C PRO A 175 -42.51 9.79 -90.37
N GLY A 176 -42.63 9.18 -89.20
CA GLY A 176 -42.07 9.71 -87.97
C GLY A 176 -40.53 9.81 -88.05
N ASN A 177 -39.98 10.94 -87.59
CA ASN A 177 -38.54 11.16 -87.52
C ASN A 177 -37.87 10.00 -86.77
N LYS A 178 -36.80 9.43 -87.34
CA LYS A 178 -35.98 8.42 -86.68
C LYS A 178 -35.52 8.98 -85.32
N GLY A 179 -35.89 8.31 -84.22
CA GLY A 179 -35.50 8.73 -82.88
C GLY A 179 -33.99 8.90 -82.77
N GLU A 180 -33.55 9.95 -82.08
CA GLU A 180 -32.13 10.17 -81.80
C GLU A 180 -31.51 8.91 -81.16
N PRO A 181 -30.25 8.56 -81.50
CA PRO A 181 -29.56 7.45 -80.84
C PRO A 181 -29.64 7.60 -79.32
N GLY A 182 -30.12 6.57 -78.62
CA GLY A 182 -30.17 6.59 -77.16
C GLY A 182 -28.78 6.85 -76.57
N GLU A 183 -28.75 7.61 -75.48
CA GLU A 183 -27.52 7.99 -74.80
C GLU A 183 -26.68 6.75 -74.42
N TYR A 184 -25.40 6.74 -74.77
CA TYR A 184 -24.52 5.59 -74.52
C TYR A 184 -24.30 5.41 -73.01
N ILE A 185 -24.74 4.28 -72.46
CA ILE A 185 -24.51 3.89 -71.06
C ILE A 185 -23.13 3.22 -70.89
N SER A 186 -22.44 3.50 -69.78
CA SER A 186 -21.09 2.98 -69.48
C SER A 186 -20.93 2.62 -68.01
N ALA A 187 -20.21 1.52 -67.74
CA ALA A 187 -19.92 1.04 -66.38
C ALA A 187 -19.11 2.06 -65.57
N PRO A 188 -19.18 2.06 -64.23
CA PRO A 188 -18.48 3.03 -63.42
C PRO A 188 -16.97 2.76 -63.48
N LYS A 189 -16.16 3.83 -63.49
CA LYS A 189 -14.71 3.77 -63.36
C LYS A 189 -14.27 4.70 -62.24
N VAL A 190 -13.84 4.12 -61.13
CA VAL A 190 -13.46 4.83 -59.91
C VAL A 190 -11.99 5.23 -59.94
N ILE A 191 -11.73 6.46 -59.54
CA ILE A 191 -10.40 7.06 -59.41
C ILE A 191 -10.28 7.62 -57.99
N ILE A 192 -9.17 7.32 -57.32
CA ILE A 192 -8.86 7.84 -55.98
C ILE A 192 -7.66 8.78 -56.06
N SER A 193 -7.69 9.89 -55.32
CA SER A 193 -6.67 10.94 -55.43
C SER A 193 -5.28 10.51 -54.96
N SER A 194 -5.19 9.66 -53.94
CA SER A 194 -3.93 9.13 -53.41
C SER A 194 -4.10 7.69 -52.94
N SER A 195 -3.07 6.85 -53.15
CA SER A 195 -2.98 5.50 -52.63
C SER A 195 -2.68 5.45 -51.12
N GLN A 196 -2.04 6.49 -50.57
CA GLN A 196 -1.74 6.62 -49.15
C GLN A 196 -1.82 8.08 -48.69
N ILE A 197 -2.49 8.33 -47.57
CA ILE A 197 -2.60 9.64 -46.93
C ILE A 197 -2.09 9.53 -45.51
N THR A 198 -1.26 10.48 -45.12
CA THR A 198 -0.68 10.56 -43.79
C THR A 198 -1.18 11.82 -43.09
N VAL A 199 -1.67 11.68 -41.86
CA VAL A 199 -2.31 12.76 -41.10
C VAL A 199 -1.91 12.67 -39.64
N ASN A 200 -1.83 13.80 -38.93
CA ASN A 200 -1.52 13.77 -37.50
C ASN A 200 -2.78 13.48 -36.67
N GLU A 201 -2.60 12.94 -35.47
CA GLU A 201 -3.68 12.81 -34.48
C GLU A 201 -4.32 14.19 -34.21
N PHE A 202 -5.64 14.21 -34.03
CA PHE A 202 -6.50 15.38 -33.82
C PHE A 202 -6.74 16.28 -35.04
N ASP A 203 -5.99 16.11 -36.14
CA ASP A 203 -6.24 16.83 -37.39
C ASP A 203 -7.49 16.29 -38.13
N THR A 204 -7.84 16.92 -39.27
CA THR A 204 -8.86 16.43 -40.19
C THR A 204 -8.22 15.86 -41.45
N VAL A 205 -8.58 14.64 -41.83
CA VAL A 205 -8.16 14.04 -43.12
C VAL A 205 -9.29 14.11 -44.14
N SER A 206 -8.97 14.44 -45.38
CA SER A 206 -9.92 14.45 -46.50
C SER A 206 -9.51 13.39 -47.54
N LEU A 207 -10.37 12.41 -47.78
CA LEU A 207 -10.21 11.38 -48.80
C LEU A 207 -11.06 11.75 -50.00
N THR A 208 -10.46 11.85 -51.19
CA THR A 208 -11.17 12.27 -52.41
C THR A 208 -11.24 11.13 -53.40
N CYS A 209 -12.47 10.83 -53.84
CA CYS A 209 -12.76 9.80 -54.82
C CYS A 209 -13.69 10.38 -55.90
N SER A 210 -13.45 10.03 -57.15
CA SER A 210 -14.30 10.39 -58.29
C SER A 210 -14.63 9.16 -59.11
N ALA A 211 -15.74 9.18 -59.85
CA ALA A 211 -16.10 8.11 -60.77
C ALA A 211 -16.66 8.66 -62.07
N THR A 212 -16.26 8.07 -63.20
CA THR A 212 -16.87 8.30 -64.51
C THR A 212 -17.82 7.15 -64.85
N GLY A 213 -18.83 7.41 -65.68
CA GLY A 213 -19.84 6.41 -66.06
C GLY A 213 -21.17 7.09 -66.40
N ASN A 214 -21.98 6.44 -67.23
CA ASN A 214 -23.32 6.92 -67.59
C ASN A 214 -24.35 5.82 -67.34
N PRO A 215 -25.33 5.99 -66.44
CA PRO A 215 -25.59 7.15 -65.58
C PRO A 215 -24.48 7.44 -64.56
N LYS A 216 -24.38 8.70 -64.08
CA LYS A 216 -23.37 9.15 -63.11
C LYS A 216 -23.33 8.21 -61.90
N PRO A 217 -22.18 7.56 -61.60
CA PRO A 217 -22.12 6.60 -60.50
C PRO A 217 -22.35 7.24 -59.13
N GLN A 218 -23.05 6.53 -58.25
CA GLN A 218 -23.18 6.90 -56.84
C GLN A 218 -21.95 6.42 -56.07
N LEU A 219 -21.30 7.35 -55.36
CA LEU A 219 -20.10 7.06 -54.57
C LEU A 219 -20.45 6.71 -53.13
N SER A 220 -19.77 5.71 -52.58
CA SER A 220 -19.88 5.30 -51.19
C SER A 220 -18.53 4.91 -50.62
N TRP A 221 -18.32 5.24 -49.35
CA TRP A 221 -17.09 4.91 -48.63
C TRP A 221 -17.34 3.77 -47.64
N SER A 222 -16.32 2.93 -47.46
CA SER A 222 -16.29 1.87 -46.47
C SER A 222 -14.87 1.72 -45.91
N LYS A 223 -14.72 1.19 -44.70
CA LYS A 223 -13.41 0.77 -44.16
C LYS A 223 -13.26 -0.73 -44.42
N THR A 224 -12.10 -1.14 -44.92
CA THR A 224 -11.84 -2.55 -45.26
C THR A 224 -11.84 -3.44 -44.01
N THR A 225 -11.43 -2.87 -42.87
CA THR A 225 -11.42 -3.53 -41.56
C THR A 225 -12.05 -2.62 -40.51
N GLY A 226 -13.15 -3.11 -39.90
CA GLY A 226 -13.93 -2.37 -38.91
C GLY A 226 -15.00 -1.45 -39.51
N SER A 227 -15.61 -0.62 -38.67
CA SER A 227 -16.64 0.34 -39.07
C SER A 227 -16.05 1.73 -39.30
N LEU A 228 -16.68 2.49 -40.19
CA LEU A 228 -16.41 3.92 -40.32
C LEU A 228 -16.78 4.65 -39.01
N PRO A 229 -15.97 5.62 -38.53
CA PRO A 229 -16.30 6.43 -37.35
C PRO A 229 -17.43 7.43 -37.64
N SER A 230 -18.68 6.96 -37.62
CA SER A 230 -19.88 7.69 -38.08
C SER A 230 -20.04 9.08 -37.46
N ASN A 231 -19.68 9.25 -36.19
CA ASN A 231 -19.84 10.51 -35.46
C ASN A 231 -18.78 11.58 -35.81
N ARG A 232 -17.73 11.21 -36.54
CA ARG A 232 -16.61 12.08 -36.92
C ARG A 232 -16.46 12.24 -38.43
N ILE A 233 -17.37 11.66 -39.21
CA ILE A 233 -17.32 11.67 -40.67
C ILE A 233 -18.30 12.67 -41.27
N LYS A 234 -17.84 13.40 -42.28
CA LYS A 234 -18.69 14.13 -43.22
C LYS A 234 -18.38 13.67 -44.63
N THR A 235 -19.42 13.30 -45.38
CA THR A 235 -19.29 12.86 -46.78
C THR A 235 -20.06 13.82 -47.69
N THR A 236 -19.43 14.28 -48.77
CA THR A 236 -20.06 15.14 -49.78
C THR A 236 -20.56 14.31 -50.96
N ALA A 237 -21.54 14.85 -51.69
CA ALA A 237 -22.08 14.22 -52.90
C ALA A 237 -21.01 14.07 -54.02
N ASP A 238 -19.95 14.86 -53.97
CA ASP A 238 -18.83 14.83 -54.92
C ASP A 238 -17.77 13.75 -54.59
N GLY A 239 -18.02 12.91 -53.58
CA GLY A 239 -17.15 11.78 -53.26
C GLY A 239 -16.03 12.08 -52.27
N VAL A 240 -16.05 13.24 -51.61
CA VAL A 240 -15.08 13.59 -50.57
C VAL A 240 -15.57 13.09 -49.21
N MET A 241 -14.74 12.32 -48.50
CA MET A 241 -14.97 11.92 -47.11
C MET A 241 -13.96 12.58 -46.19
N GLN A 242 -14.46 13.37 -45.24
CA GLN A 242 -13.66 14.01 -44.21
C GLN A 242 -13.83 13.28 -42.89
N ILE A 243 -12.72 12.98 -42.21
CA ILE A 243 -12.70 12.46 -40.84
C ILE A 243 -12.12 13.55 -39.95
N HIS A 244 -12.90 14.06 -39.02
CA HIS A 244 -12.49 15.05 -38.02
C HIS A 244 -11.96 14.36 -36.75
N ASP A 245 -11.17 15.06 -35.93
CA ASP A 245 -10.62 14.54 -34.67
C ASP A 245 -9.99 13.15 -34.89
N VAL A 246 -9.03 13.07 -35.81
CA VAL A 246 -8.44 11.79 -36.23
C VAL A 246 -7.70 11.14 -35.06
N ARG A 247 -7.89 9.83 -34.86
CA ARG A 247 -7.31 9.05 -33.77
C ARG A 247 -6.42 7.94 -34.29
N ALA A 248 -5.52 7.42 -33.45
CA ALA A 248 -4.64 6.30 -33.83
C ALA A 248 -5.40 5.09 -34.44
N GLU A 249 -6.58 4.79 -33.90
CA GLU A 249 -7.50 3.73 -34.35
C GLU A 249 -8.10 3.95 -35.76
N ASP A 250 -8.05 5.17 -36.28
CA ASP A 250 -8.54 5.49 -37.63
C ASP A 250 -7.58 5.02 -38.72
N THR A 251 -6.35 4.64 -38.37
CA THR A 251 -5.41 4.00 -39.29
C THR A 251 -6.06 2.78 -39.96
N GLY A 252 -5.86 2.64 -41.27
CA GLY A 252 -6.37 1.50 -42.02
C GLY A 252 -6.64 1.79 -43.49
N THR A 253 -7.19 0.80 -44.18
CA THR A 253 -7.49 0.87 -45.61
C THR A 253 -8.96 1.25 -45.82
N TYR A 254 -9.18 2.36 -46.51
CA TYR A 254 -10.49 2.89 -46.86
C TYR A 254 -10.80 2.60 -48.33
N LYS A 255 -12.02 2.18 -48.60
CA LYS A 255 -12.49 1.75 -49.92
C LYS A 255 -13.62 2.65 -50.40
N CYS A 256 -13.43 3.22 -51.58
CA CYS A 256 -14.46 3.94 -52.31
C CYS A 256 -15.06 3.00 -53.37
N VAL A 257 -16.39 2.90 -53.39
CA VAL A 257 -17.14 2.10 -54.36
C VAL A 257 -18.06 3.04 -55.14
N GLY A 258 -17.94 3.02 -56.47
CA GLY A 258 -18.85 3.70 -57.39
C GLY A 258 -19.82 2.69 -57.99
N ASN A 259 -21.12 2.95 -57.89
CA ASN A 259 -22.19 2.06 -58.35
C ASN A 259 -23.07 2.76 -59.40
N ASN A 260 -23.34 2.09 -60.51
CA ASN A 260 -24.43 2.46 -61.42
C ASN A 260 -25.20 1.23 -61.93
N VAL A 261 -26.17 1.42 -62.82
CA VAL A 261 -27.03 0.33 -63.33
C VAL A 261 -26.29 -0.80 -64.05
N LEU A 262 -25.04 -0.57 -64.48
CA LEU A 262 -24.20 -1.56 -65.16
C LEU A 262 -23.24 -2.30 -64.21
N GLY A 263 -23.12 -1.88 -62.95
CA GLY A 263 -22.31 -2.57 -61.95
C GLY A 263 -21.55 -1.62 -61.02
N ASN A 264 -20.48 -2.14 -60.42
CA ASN A 264 -19.65 -1.45 -59.44
C ASN A 264 -18.18 -1.48 -59.84
N ASP A 265 -17.45 -0.42 -59.51
CA ASP A 265 -15.98 -0.39 -59.50
C ASP A 265 -15.49 0.16 -58.16
N GLU A 266 -14.28 -0.22 -57.74
CA GLU A 266 -13.77 0.14 -56.42
C GLU A 266 -12.27 0.46 -56.40
N LYS A 267 -11.89 1.41 -55.55
CA LYS A 267 -10.50 1.77 -55.27
C LYS A 267 -10.27 1.97 -53.78
N THR A 268 -9.05 1.67 -53.35
CA THR A 268 -8.65 1.75 -51.94
C THR A 268 -7.55 2.78 -51.73
N THR A 269 -7.54 3.42 -50.55
CA THR A 269 -6.47 4.29 -50.06
C THR A 269 -6.12 3.90 -48.63
N GLN A 270 -4.85 4.03 -48.26
CA GLN A 270 -4.39 3.77 -46.90
C GLN A 270 -4.28 5.07 -46.12
N VAL A 271 -4.96 5.16 -44.98
CA VAL A 271 -4.78 6.28 -44.03
C VAL A 271 -3.83 5.84 -42.93
N VAL A 272 -2.78 6.62 -42.72
CA VAL A 272 -1.77 6.39 -41.69
C VAL A 272 -1.76 7.57 -40.73
N VAL A 273 -2.15 7.32 -39.48
CA VAL A 273 -2.22 8.35 -38.45
C VAL A 273 -0.89 8.44 -37.71
N GLN A 274 -0.33 9.64 -37.62
CA GLN A 274 0.89 9.93 -36.90
C GLN A 274 0.57 10.46 -35.51
N THR A 275 1.18 9.86 -34.49
CA THR A 275 0.93 10.20 -33.09
C THR A 275 2.21 10.71 -32.44
N SER A 276 2.05 11.68 -31.54
CA SER A 276 3.14 12.06 -30.64
C SER A 276 3.48 10.90 -29.70
N PRO A 277 4.71 10.86 -29.15
CA PRO A 277 5.09 9.80 -28.22
C PRO A 277 4.27 9.83 -26.93
N LYS A 278 3.80 8.67 -26.47
CA LYS A 278 3.14 8.49 -25.16
C LYS A 278 3.98 7.52 -24.34
N ILE A 279 4.54 7.99 -23.22
CA ILE A 279 5.44 7.20 -22.36
C ILE A 279 4.67 6.55 -21.22
N SER A 280 4.95 5.27 -20.97
CA SER A 280 4.58 4.54 -19.76
C SER A 280 5.85 4.13 -19.00
N LEU A 281 6.10 4.82 -17.88
CA LEU A 281 7.26 4.58 -17.01
C LEU A 281 6.79 4.47 -15.55
N LYS A 282 7.35 3.52 -14.79
CA LYS A 282 7.04 3.40 -13.35
C LYS A 282 7.73 4.53 -12.59
N PRO A 283 7.02 5.31 -11.74
CA PRO A 283 7.55 6.55 -11.17
C PRO A 283 8.35 6.40 -9.87
N GLY A 284 8.33 5.22 -9.23
CA GLY A 284 8.84 5.05 -7.86
C GLY A 284 10.37 5.11 -7.73
N PRO A 285 10.89 5.21 -6.49
CA PRO A 285 12.29 4.93 -6.26
C PRO A 285 12.54 3.44 -6.55
N SER A 286 13.46 3.17 -7.46
CA SER A 286 14.10 1.87 -7.58
C SER A 286 15.27 1.83 -6.62
N TYR A 287 15.40 0.74 -5.85
CA TYR A 287 16.43 0.61 -4.84
C TYR A 287 17.53 -0.36 -5.30
N VAL A 288 18.79 -0.02 -5.05
CA VAL A 288 19.93 -0.89 -5.34
C VAL A 288 21.03 -0.69 -4.31
N ALA A 289 21.72 -1.78 -3.97
CA ALA A 289 22.95 -1.73 -3.17
C ALA A 289 24.11 -1.06 -3.91
N VAL A 290 24.96 -0.33 -3.18
CA VAL A 290 26.25 0.17 -3.71
C VAL A 290 27.05 -0.99 -4.31
N GLY A 291 27.67 -0.77 -5.48
CA GLY A 291 28.49 -1.75 -6.20
C GLY A 291 27.71 -2.75 -7.05
N ASN A 292 26.39 -2.89 -6.86
CA ASN A 292 25.57 -3.80 -7.65
C ASN A 292 25.16 -3.19 -9.00
N THR A 293 24.57 -4.01 -9.86
CA THR A 293 23.98 -3.58 -11.13
C THR A 293 22.47 -3.46 -11.00
N ILE A 294 21.87 -2.43 -11.59
CA ILE A 294 20.42 -2.26 -11.66
C ILE A 294 19.94 -1.99 -13.08
N MET A 295 18.76 -2.52 -13.37
CA MET A 295 17.95 -2.21 -14.55
C MET A 295 16.83 -1.27 -14.12
N LEU A 296 16.83 -0.04 -14.63
CA LEU A 296 15.72 0.89 -14.37
C LEU A 296 14.42 0.35 -15.00
N PRO A 297 13.24 0.82 -14.55
CA PRO A 297 11.99 0.46 -15.19
C PRO A 297 12.02 0.77 -16.69
N LYS A 298 11.55 -0.17 -17.51
CA LYS A 298 11.49 -0.02 -18.96
C LYS A 298 10.69 1.23 -19.32
N CYS A 299 11.24 2.09 -20.18
CA CYS A 299 10.52 3.23 -20.74
C CYS A 299 9.72 2.76 -21.97
N ALA A 300 8.48 2.32 -21.76
CA ALA A 300 7.63 1.87 -22.86
C ALA A 300 7.02 3.07 -23.59
N VAL A 301 7.19 3.14 -24.90
CA VAL A 301 6.74 4.28 -25.73
C VAL A 301 5.78 3.81 -26.81
N ALA A 302 4.58 4.40 -26.84
CA ALA A 302 3.63 4.25 -27.93
C ALA A 302 3.69 5.48 -28.84
N SER A 303 4.16 5.31 -30.08
CA SER A 303 4.26 6.40 -31.06
C SER A 303 4.27 5.89 -32.50
N PHE A 304 3.78 6.69 -33.44
CA PHE A 304 4.00 6.47 -34.86
C PHE A 304 4.36 7.78 -35.59
N PRO A 305 5.48 7.87 -36.35
CA PRO A 305 6.57 6.89 -36.44
C PRO A 305 7.24 6.53 -35.10
N ALA A 306 8.10 5.51 -35.09
CA ALA A 306 8.80 5.09 -33.89
C ALA A 306 9.67 6.23 -33.33
N ALA A 307 9.52 6.52 -32.03
CA ALA A 307 10.29 7.57 -31.37
C ALA A 307 11.68 7.08 -30.98
N LYS A 308 12.68 7.98 -31.08
CA LYS A 308 14.00 7.78 -30.49
C LYS A 308 13.91 7.99 -28.97
N ILE A 309 14.33 6.98 -28.21
CA ILE A 309 14.38 7.01 -26.75
C ILE A 309 15.79 7.44 -26.32
N VAL A 310 15.86 8.36 -25.36
CA VAL A 310 17.11 8.82 -24.76
C VAL A 310 16.93 8.93 -23.25
N TRP A 311 17.83 8.31 -22.50
CA TRP A 311 17.92 8.45 -21.05
C TRP A 311 18.92 9.54 -20.67
N THR A 312 18.58 10.35 -19.67
CA THR A 312 19.46 11.38 -19.10
C THR A 312 19.34 11.41 -17.58
N LYS A 313 20.39 11.88 -16.89
CA LYS A 313 20.24 12.32 -15.49
C LYS A 313 19.60 13.71 -15.50
N ILE A 314 18.74 14.04 -14.51
CA ILE A 314 18.17 15.40 -14.45
C ILE A 314 19.24 16.42 -14.02
N SER A 315 20.21 16.01 -13.20
CA SER A 315 21.29 16.86 -12.71
C SER A 315 22.45 17.03 -13.70
N VAL A 316 22.54 16.19 -14.74
CA VAL A 316 23.65 16.20 -15.70
C VAL A 316 23.19 15.73 -17.08
N PRO A 317 23.56 16.41 -18.18
CA PRO A 317 23.08 16.06 -19.52
C PRO A 317 23.53 14.68 -20.00
N ASP A 318 24.76 14.29 -19.66
CA ASP A 318 25.40 13.09 -20.18
C ASP A 318 25.41 11.94 -19.17
N LEU A 319 25.16 10.73 -19.68
CA LEU A 319 25.27 9.50 -18.92
C LEU A 319 26.74 9.05 -18.81
N HIS A 320 27.12 8.54 -17.64
CA HIS A 320 28.44 7.96 -17.43
C HIS A 320 28.62 6.70 -18.30
N PRO A 321 29.83 6.34 -18.79
CA PRO A 321 30.08 5.11 -19.58
C PRO A 321 29.65 3.78 -18.92
N ARG A 322 29.42 3.80 -17.59
CA ARG A 322 28.85 2.67 -16.82
C ARG A 322 27.36 2.45 -17.08
N MET A 323 26.71 3.40 -17.73
CA MET A 323 25.29 3.41 -17.99
C MET A 323 25.08 3.09 -19.47
N ARG A 324 24.41 1.97 -19.74
CA ARG A 324 24.15 1.52 -21.10
C ARG A 324 22.65 1.40 -21.31
N ASP A 325 22.17 2.01 -22.38
CA ASP A 325 20.82 1.74 -22.87
C ASP A 325 20.83 0.34 -23.49
N ILE A 326 19.96 -0.53 -22.98
CA ILE A 326 19.73 -1.86 -23.53
C ILE A 326 18.66 -1.68 -24.60
N SER A 327 18.90 -2.29 -25.77
CA SER A 327 17.95 -2.33 -26.88
C SER A 327 16.53 -2.55 -26.35
N ASP A 328 15.58 -1.65 -26.67
CA ASP A 328 14.19 -1.58 -26.17
C ASP A 328 13.92 -0.55 -25.03
N GLY A 329 14.80 0.43 -24.83
CA GLY A 329 14.52 1.63 -24.01
C GLY A 329 14.64 1.42 -22.51
N GLN A 330 15.53 0.53 -22.08
CA GLN A 330 15.78 0.21 -20.67
C GLN A 330 17.22 0.54 -20.28
N LEU A 331 17.40 1.36 -19.24
CA LEU A 331 18.73 1.75 -18.79
C LEU A 331 19.32 0.74 -17.80
N SER A 332 20.51 0.22 -18.10
CA SER A 332 21.34 -0.57 -17.18
C SER A 332 22.46 0.28 -16.61
N ILE A 333 22.64 0.19 -15.30
CA ILE A 333 23.71 0.88 -14.58
C ILE A 333 24.52 -0.19 -13.85
N VAL A 334 25.78 -0.40 -14.28
CA VAL A 334 26.71 -1.32 -13.61
C VAL A 334 27.54 -0.60 -12.56
N ASN A 335 27.90 -1.33 -11.50
CA ASN A 335 28.73 -0.83 -10.40
C ASN A 335 28.21 0.51 -9.86
N VAL A 336 27.01 0.50 -9.28
CA VAL A 336 26.29 1.71 -8.87
C VAL A 336 27.01 2.41 -7.70
N HIS A 337 27.16 3.74 -7.79
CA HIS A 337 27.80 4.58 -6.76
C HIS A 337 26.76 5.45 -6.04
N LYS A 338 27.10 6.00 -4.85
CA LYS A 338 26.18 6.85 -4.08
C LYS A 338 25.69 8.08 -4.88
N GLU A 339 26.55 8.66 -5.70
CA GLU A 339 26.22 9.77 -6.61
C GLU A 339 25.22 9.43 -7.74
N ASP A 340 24.97 8.14 -7.99
CA ASP A 340 23.99 7.70 -8.98
C ASP A 340 22.55 7.78 -8.42
N SER A 341 22.38 8.06 -7.12
CA SER A 341 21.10 8.23 -6.41
C SER A 341 20.39 9.53 -6.79
N VAL A 342 19.92 9.62 -8.03
CA VAL A 342 19.30 10.82 -8.61
C VAL A 342 18.02 10.47 -9.39
N PHE A 343 17.34 11.50 -9.88
CA PHE A 343 16.25 11.34 -10.84
C PHE A 343 16.78 11.11 -12.25
N TYR A 344 16.26 10.07 -12.89
CA TYR A 344 16.52 9.72 -14.29
C TYR A 344 15.32 10.08 -15.13
N GLN A 345 15.60 10.65 -16.29
CA GLN A 345 14.60 11.09 -17.24
C GLN A 345 14.68 10.24 -18.50
N CYS A 346 13.55 9.67 -18.90
CA CYS A 346 13.37 9.10 -20.23
C CYS A 346 12.72 10.15 -21.14
N ARG A 347 13.39 10.50 -22.23
CA ARG A 347 12.89 11.40 -23.26
C ARG A 347 12.67 10.64 -24.57
N ALA A 348 11.43 10.66 -25.07
CA ALA A 348 11.06 10.04 -26.34
C ALA A 348 10.76 11.13 -27.37
N THR A 349 11.45 11.10 -28.52
CA THR A 349 11.30 12.11 -29.58
C THR A 349 10.93 11.45 -30.90
N ASN A 350 9.86 11.92 -31.54
CA ASN A 350 9.50 11.60 -32.91
C ASN A 350 9.24 12.91 -33.67
N LYS A 351 9.10 12.85 -35.00
CA LYS A 351 8.82 14.02 -35.85
C LYS A 351 7.54 14.80 -35.49
N ILE A 352 6.62 14.17 -34.76
CA ILE A 352 5.36 14.78 -34.31
C ILE A 352 5.52 15.52 -32.98
N GLY A 353 6.47 15.12 -32.13
CA GLY A 353 6.61 15.72 -30.82
C GLY A 353 7.53 14.97 -29.87
N VAL A 354 7.54 15.44 -28.63
CA VAL A 354 8.41 14.98 -27.55
C VAL A 354 7.57 14.62 -26.34
N ALA A 355 7.90 13.51 -25.69
CA ALA A 355 7.37 13.18 -24.37
C ALA A 355 8.51 12.88 -23.40
N VAL A 356 8.24 13.13 -22.11
CA VAL A 356 9.21 12.97 -21.03
C VAL A 356 8.56 12.28 -19.84
N ALA A 357 9.28 11.35 -19.22
CA ALA A 357 8.89 10.73 -17.96
C ALA A 357 10.11 10.58 -17.04
N ILE A 358 9.87 10.56 -15.73
CA ILE A 358 10.91 10.58 -14.70
C ILE A 358 10.75 9.36 -13.77
N THR A 359 11.86 8.78 -13.35
CA THR A 359 11.94 7.76 -12.29
C THR A 359 13.08 8.10 -11.33
N HIS A 360 12.97 7.65 -10.09
CA HIS A 360 14.00 7.89 -9.07
C HIS A 360 14.84 6.62 -8.86
N LEU A 361 16.16 6.77 -8.75
CA LEU A 361 17.05 5.72 -8.26
C LEU A 361 17.54 6.11 -6.87
N VAL A 362 17.42 5.19 -5.92
CA VAL A 362 17.95 5.35 -4.57
C VAL A 362 19.00 4.29 -4.32
N VAL A 363 20.23 4.72 -4.07
CA VAL A 363 21.34 3.82 -3.77
C VAL A 363 21.40 3.60 -2.28
N VAL A 364 21.26 2.34 -1.88
CA VAL A 364 21.09 1.89 -0.51
C VAL A 364 22.43 1.43 0.04
N ASP A 365 22.68 1.81 1.29
CA ASP A 365 23.80 1.39 2.13
C ASP A 365 23.31 0.41 3.22
N ASP A 366 24.22 -0.38 3.78
CA ASP A 366 23.95 -1.22 4.96
C ASP A 366 23.59 -0.31 6.16
N PRO A 367 22.41 -0.49 6.77
CA PRO A 367 22.06 0.27 7.97
C PRO A 367 23.04 -0.05 9.11
N VAL A 368 23.48 0.97 9.83
CA VAL A 368 24.36 0.81 10.99
C VAL A 368 23.56 1.02 12.26
N ILE A 369 23.52 0.02 13.14
CA ILE A 369 22.90 0.15 14.47
C ILE A 369 23.78 1.05 15.34
N THR A 370 23.28 2.25 15.66
CA THR A 370 23.96 3.25 16.47
C THR A 370 23.66 3.14 17.95
N VAL A 371 22.46 2.65 18.32
CA VAL A 371 22.11 2.35 19.72
C VAL A 371 21.81 0.86 19.81
N ARG A 372 22.66 0.14 20.55
CA ARG A 372 22.51 -1.30 20.79
C ARG A 372 21.90 -1.53 22.18
N PRO A 373 20.96 -2.47 22.32
CA PRO A 373 20.58 -2.94 23.65
C PRO A 373 21.77 -3.67 24.30
N PRO A 374 21.80 -3.77 25.64
CA PRO A 374 22.81 -4.58 26.31
C PRO A 374 22.69 -6.05 25.87
N PRO A 375 23.79 -6.81 25.80
CA PRO A 375 23.75 -8.21 25.35
C PRO A 375 22.93 -9.11 26.29
N GLN A 376 22.94 -8.80 27.59
CA GLN A 376 22.17 -9.50 28.62
C GLN A 376 21.54 -8.48 29.57
N LEU A 377 20.30 -8.73 29.99
CA LEU A 377 19.58 -7.89 30.92
C LEU A 377 18.76 -8.75 31.88
N SER A 378 18.91 -8.54 33.19
CA SER A 378 18.14 -9.23 34.23
C SER A 378 17.20 -8.25 34.93
N VAL A 379 15.92 -8.59 35.04
CA VAL A 379 14.87 -7.71 35.56
C VAL A 379 14.01 -8.47 36.57
N ASN A 380 13.59 -7.83 37.66
CA ASN A 380 12.71 -8.50 38.62
C ASN A 380 11.28 -8.63 38.07
N HIS A 381 10.62 -9.73 38.41
CA HIS A 381 9.23 -9.97 38.05
C HIS A 381 8.35 -8.77 38.45
N GLY A 382 7.60 -8.24 37.47
CA GLY A 382 6.71 -7.09 37.63
C GLY A 382 7.35 -5.71 37.39
N GLN A 383 8.67 -5.63 37.19
CA GLN A 383 9.32 -4.38 36.79
C GLN A 383 9.15 -4.11 35.29
N THR A 384 8.92 -2.86 34.92
CA THR A 384 8.86 -2.42 33.53
C THR A 384 10.27 -2.17 33.00
N VAL A 385 10.57 -2.65 31.79
CA VAL A 385 11.85 -2.46 31.11
C VAL A 385 11.63 -1.87 29.72
N SER A 386 12.54 -1.00 29.29
CA SER A 386 12.53 -0.40 27.95
C SER A 386 13.81 -0.76 27.21
N LEU A 387 13.67 -1.56 26.15
CA LEU A 387 14.77 -1.89 25.25
C LEU A 387 14.85 -0.84 24.15
N ARG A 388 15.99 -0.18 24.01
CA ARG A 388 16.24 0.82 22.96
C ARG A 388 17.10 0.23 21.86
N CYS A 389 16.74 0.55 20.63
CA CYS A 389 17.53 0.23 19.45
C CYS A 389 17.30 1.31 18.41
N GLU A 390 18.38 1.86 17.88
CA GLU A 390 18.36 2.89 16.86
C GLU A 390 19.40 2.56 15.81
N ALA A 391 19.04 2.80 14.55
CA ALA A 391 19.96 2.67 13.44
C ALA A 391 20.08 4.00 12.71
N ARG A 392 21.09 4.09 11.84
CA ARG A 392 21.26 5.15 10.85
C ARG A 392 21.51 4.50 9.50
N GLY A 393 21.17 5.22 8.44
CA GLY A 393 21.29 4.76 7.07
C GLY A 393 20.40 5.57 6.15
N GLU A 394 20.85 5.72 4.91
CA GLU A 394 20.09 6.30 3.81
C GLU A 394 19.79 5.19 2.79
N PRO A 395 18.54 5.10 2.28
CA PRO A 395 17.33 5.85 2.66
C PRO A 395 16.83 5.53 4.07
N LYS A 396 15.78 6.24 4.54
CA LYS A 396 15.18 6.05 5.87
C LYS A 396 14.90 4.56 6.12
N HIS A 397 15.56 4.03 7.13
CA HIS A 397 15.51 2.62 7.51
C HIS A 397 14.34 2.35 8.45
N LYS A 398 13.87 1.10 8.47
CA LYS A 398 12.81 0.64 9.37
C LYS A 398 13.44 -0.19 10.50
N VAL A 399 13.28 0.27 11.74
CA VAL A 399 13.65 -0.50 12.93
C VAL A 399 12.44 -1.30 13.40
N SER A 400 12.66 -2.57 13.70
CA SER A 400 11.64 -3.49 14.20
C SER A 400 12.21 -4.40 15.28
N TRP A 401 11.35 -4.91 16.14
CA TRP A 401 11.70 -5.87 17.18
C TRP A 401 11.00 -7.19 16.93
N LEU A 402 11.68 -8.29 17.22
CA LEU A 402 11.14 -9.63 17.21
C LEU A 402 11.69 -10.44 18.39
N LYS A 403 10.96 -11.48 18.80
CA LYS A 403 11.41 -12.44 19.82
C LYS A 403 11.83 -13.72 19.10
N GLU A 404 12.98 -14.30 19.45
CA GLU A 404 13.59 -15.43 18.70
C GLU A 404 12.62 -16.60 18.46
N ASN A 405 11.72 -16.88 19.41
CA ASN A 405 10.79 -18.01 19.36
C ASN A 405 9.30 -17.61 19.30
N GLY A 406 8.96 -16.42 18.78
CA GLY A 406 7.55 -16.07 18.59
C GLY A 406 7.25 -14.60 18.39
N ALA A 407 5.98 -14.25 18.54
CA ALA A 407 5.56 -12.86 18.55
C ALA A 407 6.10 -12.12 19.78
N LEU A 408 6.25 -10.80 19.67
CA LEU A 408 6.44 -9.96 20.85
C LEU A 408 5.28 -10.21 21.83
N PRO A 409 5.55 -10.39 23.13
CA PRO A 409 4.51 -10.71 24.10
C PRO A 409 3.46 -9.60 24.14
N LEU A 410 2.19 -10.00 24.06
CA LEU A 410 1.05 -9.11 24.24
C LEU A 410 0.60 -9.19 25.71
N GLY A 411 0.88 -8.14 26.48
CA GLY A 411 0.60 -8.13 27.92
C GLY A 411 1.69 -8.84 28.74
N ARG A 412 1.38 -9.16 30.00
CA ARG A 412 2.34 -9.70 30.98
C ARG A 412 2.36 -11.22 31.02
N SER A 413 2.75 -11.87 29.93
CA SER A 413 2.91 -13.33 29.92
C SER A 413 4.25 -13.73 29.31
N ASN A 414 5.15 -14.21 30.18
CA ASN A 414 6.45 -14.79 29.84
C ASN A 414 7.35 -13.85 29.00
N ASP A 415 7.79 -12.76 29.63
CA ASP A 415 8.69 -11.76 29.02
C ASP A 415 10.16 -12.22 28.93
N ALA A 416 10.52 -13.36 29.53
CA ALA A 416 11.88 -13.89 29.39
C ALA A 416 12.16 -14.37 27.95
N GLY A 417 13.40 -14.22 27.50
CA GLY A 417 13.87 -14.72 26.21
C GLY A 417 14.76 -13.74 25.45
N LYS A 418 15.11 -14.10 24.22
CA LYS A 418 15.97 -13.30 23.35
C LYS A 418 15.15 -12.37 22.46
N TYR A 419 15.39 -11.07 22.60
CA TYR A 419 14.79 -10.03 21.78
C TYR A 419 15.80 -9.54 20.77
N ILE A 420 15.39 -9.49 19.50
CA ILE A 420 16.24 -9.14 18.37
C ILE A 420 15.70 -7.84 17.79
N CYS A 421 16.56 -6.83 17.74
CA CYS A 421 16.31 -5.62 16.98
C CYS A 421 16.84 -5.81 15.56
N VAL A 422 15.98 -5.55 14.57
CA VAL A 422 16.32 -5.62 13.15
C VAL A 422 16.13 -4.25 12.53
N ALA A 423 17.18 -3.74 11.89
CA ALA A 423 17.13 -2.54 11.07
C ALA A 423 17.23 -2.94 9.60
N SER A 424 16.23 -2.57 8.80
CA SER A 424 16.20 -2.85 7.37
C SER A 424 16.24 -1.56 6.55
N SER A 425 17.09 -1.51 5.52
CA SER A 425 17.15 -0.40 4.56
C SER A 425 16.55 -0.82 3.23
N ALA A 426 15.42 -0.21 2.86
CA ALA A 426 14.62 -0.50 1.66
C ALA A 426 14.29 -1.99 1.41
N GLY A 427 14.37 -2.84 2.43
CA GLY A 427 14.18 -4.29 2.31
C GLY A 427 15.32 -5.05 1.61
N ILE A 428 16.43 -4.38 1.30
CA ILE A 428 17.61 -4.97 0.62
C ILE A 428 18.64 -5.42 1.66
N PHE A 429 18.99 -4.52 2.57
CA PHE A 429 19.94 -4.81 3.64
C PHE A 429 19.23 -4.95 4.98
N THR A 430 19.72 -5.88 5.78
CA THR A 430 19.25 -6.12 7.14
C THR A 430 20.45 -6.31 8.05
N THR A 431 20.52 -5.51 9.10
CA THR A 431 21.42 -5.73 10.23
C THR A 431 20.61 -6.01 11.48
N SER A 432 21.19 -6.73 12.44
CA SER A 432 20.51 -7.05 13.69
C SER A 432 21.43 -7.10 14.89
N THR A 433 20.83 -6.90 16.06
CA THR A 433 21.47 -7.07 17.37
C THR A 433 20.45 -7.67 18.33
N SER A 434 20.90 -8.32 19.40
CA SER A 434 20.00 -9.01 20.33
C SER A 434 20.35 -8.78 21.79
N VAL A 435 19.32 -8.89 22.64
CA VAL A 435 19.42 -8.88 24.09
C VAL A 435 18.77 -10.14 24.66
N GLN A 436 19.48 -10.83 25.54
CA GLN A 436 18.91 -11.90 26.36
C GLN A 436 18.25 -11.29 27.60
N LEU A 437 16.92 -11.29 27.66
CA LEU A 437 16.15 -10.83 28.81
C LEU A 437 15.86 -12.00 29.76
N SER A 438 16.33 -11.86 31.00
CA SER A 438 16.10 -12.82 32.09
C SER A 438 15.19 -12.21 33.14
N VAL A 439 14.13 -12.93 33.52
CA VAL A 439 13.21 -12.48 34.58
C VAL A 439 13.59 -13.17 35.89
N LEU A 440 13.80 -12.38 36.94
CA LEU A 440 14.15 -12.84 38.28
C LEU A 440 12.89 -12.85 39.16
N ALA A 441 12.58 -14.00 39.76
CA ALA A 441 11.55 -14.14 40.78
C ALA A 441 12.16 -14.27 42.17
N CYS A 442 11.43 -13.78 43.17
CA CYS A 442 11.79 -13.93 44.56
C CYS A 442 11.26 -15.28 45.08
N ARG A 443 12.14 -16.27 45.26
CA ARG A 443 11.78 -17.66 45.60
C ARG A 443 12.42 -18.07 46.93
N PRO A 444 11.79 -18.94 47.73
CA PRO A 444 12.35 -19.37 49.00
C PRO A 444 13.70 -20.09 48.80
N VAL A 445 14.68 -19.77 49.64
CA VAL A 445 15.97 -20.48 49.66
C VAL A 445 15.77 -21.91 50.16
N GLY A 446 14.79 -22.11 51.05
CA GLY A 446 14.38 -23.40 51.57
C GLY A 446 14.75 -23.59 53.04
N VAL A 447 14.72 -22.54 53.87
CA VAL A 447 14.90 -22.67 55.32
C VAL A 447 13.81 -23.59 55.92
N ALA A 448 12.60 -23.57 55.36
CA ALA A 448 11.53 -24.49 55.76
C ALA A 448 11.85 -25.98 55.52
N ASP A 449 12.75 -26.28 54.57
CA ASP A 449 13.09 -27.63 54.13
C ASP A 449 14.46 -28.05 54.68
N ILE A 450 14.45 -29.04 55.58
CA ILE A 450 15.67 -29.56 56.22
C ILE A 450 16.69 -30.11 55.22
N ASN A 451 16.24 -30.60 54.06
CA ASN A 451 17.13 -31.16 53.05
C ASN A 451 17.86 -30.06 52.26
N LYS A 452 17.30 -28.83 52.21
CA LYS A 452 17.91 -27.69 51.51
C LYS A 452 18.83 -26.89 52.42
N VAL A 453 18.37 -26.59 53.62
CA VAL A 453 19.18 -25.95 54.67
C VAL A 453 19.28 -26.93 55.83
N PRO A 454 20.35 -27.72 55.98
CA PRO A 454 20.48 -28.69 57.07
C PRO A 454 20.52 -28.06 58.46
N ASP A 455 20.21 -28.82 59.51
CA ASP A 455 20.17 -28.32 60.90
C ASP A 455 21.51 -27.71 61.34
N ALA A 456 22.64 -28.25 60.88
CA ALA A 456 23.99 -27.72 61.14
C ALA A 456 24.21 -26.29 60.63
N ARG A 457 23.37 -25.82 59.69
CA ARG A 457 23.43 -24.46 59.14
C ARG A 457 22.52 -23.46 59.85
N MET A 458 21.79 -23.91 60.87
CA MET A 458 20.94 -23.08 61.71
C MET A 458 21.58 -22.95 63.09
N SER A 459 21.99 -21.74 63.46
CA SER A 459 22.58 -21.45 64.77
C SER A 459 21.90 -20.26 65.44
N SER A 460 22.17 -20.03 66.72
CA SER A 460 21.61 -18.90 67.47
C SER A 460 22.61 -18.44 68.51
N SER A 461 22.59 -17.16 68.86
CA SER A 461 23.38 -16.63 69.99
C SER A 461 23.08 -17.36 71.30
N SER A 462 21.80 -17.69 71.50
CA SER A 462 21.30 -18.34 72.70
C SER A 462 19.97 -19.04 72.40
N HIS A 463 19.56 -19.94 73.27
CA HIS A 463 18.23 -20.53 73.23
C HIS A 463 17.75 -20.89 74.64
N TYR A 464 16.42 -20.87 74.82
CA TYR A 464 15.76 -21.33 76.04
C TYR A 464 15.52 -22.84 75.97
N ASP A 465 16.03 -23.61 76.94
CA ASP A 465 15.77 -25.04 77.12
C ASP A 465 15.83 -25.83 75.78
N LYS A 466 14.69 -26.36 75.33
CA LYS A 466 14.56 -27.19 74.12
C LYS A 466 14.23 -26.43 72.83
N TYR A 467 14.32 -25.10 72.79
CA TYR A 467 13.95 -24.29 71.61
C TYR A 467 15.15 -23.92 70.73
N PHE A 468 15.87 -24.93 70.26
CA PHE A 468 17.08 -24.78 69.41
C PHE A 468 16.82 -24.02 68.10
N ALA A 469 17.90 -23.47 67.53
CA ALA A 469 17.87 -22.67 66.30
C ALA A 469 17.17 -23.38 65.12
N PHE A 470 17.45 -24.67 64.91
CA PHE A 470 16.87 -25.46 63.82
C PHE A 470 15.36 -25.71 63.94
N TYR A 471 14.73 -25.39 65.08
CA TYR A 471 13.26 -25.34 65.20
C TYR A 471 12.66 -24.03 64.68
N GLY A 472 13.48 -23.00 64.43
CA GLY A 472 13.08 -21.70 63.89
C GLY A 472 12.80 -21.69 62.39
N ARG A 473 12.38 -22.81 61.80
CA ARG A 473 12.05 -22.93 60.37
C ARG A 473 10.59 -22.58 60.12
N LEU A 474 10.29 -21.82 59.07
CA LEU A 474 8.91 -21.49 58.69
C LEU A 474 8.06 -22.76 58.55
N ASN A 475 6.83 -22.72 59.08
CA ASN A 475 5.90 -23.86 59.15
C ASN A 475 6.44 -25.11 59.87
N GLY A 476 7.60 -25.04 60.51
CA GLY A 476 8.18 -26.15 61.27
C GLY A 476 7.33 -26.51 62.48
N SER A 477 7.22 -27.81 62.74
CA SER A 477 6.48 -28.39 63.88
C SER A 477 7.39 -29.07 64.92
N ARG A 478 8.66 -29.36 64.57
CA ARG A 478 9.65 -29.94 65.49
C ARG A 478 9.91 -29.01 66.68
N GLY A 479 10.14 -29.57 67.87
CA GLY A 479 10.47 -28.79 69.07
C GLY A 479 9.42 -27.78 69.52
N ARG A 480 8.12 -28.07 69.30
CA ARG A 480 6.98 -27.13 69.47
C ARG A 480 7.00 -25.94 68.50
N GLY A 481 7.72 -26.08 67.38
CA GLY A 481 7.61 -25.23 66.20
C GLY A 481 8.13 -23.81 66.37
N GLY A 482 9.36 -23.64 66.85
CA GLY A 482 10.06 -22.34 66.83
C GLY A 482 11.34 -22.33 67.66
N TRP A 483 12.29 -21.48 67.26
CA TRP A 483 13.42 -21.08 68.10
C TRP A 483 12.95 -20.02 69.10
N CYS A 484 13.49 -20.05 70.32
CA CYS A 484 13.25 -19.02 71.34
C CYS A 484 14.59 -18.64 71.98
N ALA A 485 14.88 -17.34 72.07
CA ALA A 485 16.11 -16.85 72.69
C ALA A 485 16.18 -17.22 74.18
N ARG A 486 17.35 -17.26 74.81
CA ARG A 486 17.47 -17.66 76.24
C ARG A 486 16.90 -16.62 77.19
N THR A 487 16.92 -15.35 76.81
CA THR A 487 16.45 -14.24 77.64
C THR A 487 15.38 -13.45 76.91
N LYS A 488 14.63 -12.63 77.66
CA LYS A 488 13.61 -11.74 77.05
C LYS A 488 14.20 -10.43 76.52
N ASN A 489 15.29 -9.95 77.11
CA ASN A 489 15.72 -8.55 76.98
C ASN A 489 17.13 -8.37 76.41
N ASP A 490 17.88 -9.45 76.14
CA ASP A 490 19.20 -9.33 75.51
C ASP A 490 19.05 -8.91 74.04
N ARG A 491 19.60 -7.75 73.70
CA ARG A 491 19.56 -7.18 72.34
C ARG A 491 20.57 -7.84 71.40
N GLY A 492 21.46 -8.66 71.93
CA GLY A 492 22.38 -9.51 71.18
C GLY A 492 21.74 -10.82 70.72
N ASP A 493 20.55 -11.15 71.22
CA ASP A 493 19.89 -12.40 70.87
C ASP A 493 19.49 -12.46 69.40
N HIS A 494 19.89 -13.52 68.70
CA HIS A 494 19.60 -13.68 67.28
C HIS A 494 19.56 -15.15 66.83
N LEU A 495 18.74 -15.37 65.79
CA LEU A 495 18.74 -16.58 64.98
C LEU A 495 19.60 -16.35 63.73
N GLN A 496 20.55 -17.23 63.47
CA GLN A 496 21.45 -17.20 62.33
C GLN A 496 21.19 -18.37 61.38
N ILE A 497 21.22 -18.06 60.09
CA ILE A 497 21.06 -19.02 59.00
C ILE A 497 22.25 -18.89 58.06
N ASP A 498 22.96 -20.00 57.83
CA ASP A 498 23.92 -20.15 56.72
C ASP A 498 23.19 -20.75 55.52
N MET A 499 23.04 -19.98 54.44
CA MET A 499 22.40 -20.47 53.22
C MET A 499 23.31 -21.42 52.42
N GLY A 500 24.59 -21.56 52.81
CA GLY A 500 25.60 -22.40 52.18
C GLY A 500 26.36 -21.71 51.05
N GLU A 501 25.66 -20.91 50.26
CA GLU A 501 26.22 -20.14 49.16
C GLU A 501 25.78 -18.68 49.24
N VAL A 502 26.47 -17.82 48.49
CA VAL A 502 26.13 -16.40 48.41
C VAL A 502 24.92 -16.24 47.48
N HIS A 503 23.84 -15.65 48.01
CA HIS A 503 22.62 -15.35 47.26
C HIS A 503 22.30 -13.85 47.29
N SER A 504 21.46 -13.39 46.37
CA SER A 504 20.84 -12.07 46.43
C SER A 504 19.48 -12.18 47.11
N VAL A 505 19.39 -11.75 48.37
CA VAL A 505 18.17 -11.86 49.20
C VAL A 505 17.20 -10.75 48.84
N CYS A 506 15.96 -11.11 48.50
CA CYS A 506 14.90 -10.20 48.03
C CYS A 506 13.68 -10.12 48.96
N ALA A 507 13.49 -11.10 49.85
CA ALA A 507 12.46 -11.03 50.88
C ALA A 507 12.82 -11.91 52.08
N VAL A 508 12.14 -11.66 53.19
CA VAL A 508 12.16 -12.53 54.37
C VAL A 508 10.75 -12.73 54.88
N ALA A 509 10.50 -13.86 55.53
CA ALA A 509 9.24 -14.10 56.20
C ALA A 509 9.45 -14.57 57.64
N THR A 510 8.55 -14.16 58.52
CA THR A 510 8.51 -14.55 59.93
C THR A 510 7.15 -15.15 60.29
N GLN A 511 7.18 -16.08 61.24
CA GLN A 511 6.00 -16.70 61.82
C GLN A 511 6.23 -16.92 63.32
N GLY A 512 5.16 -16.80 64.11
CA GLY A 512 5.23 -17.10 65.55
C GLY A 512 5.47 -18.57 65.86
N LYS A 513 5.74 -18.91 67.13
CA LYS A 513 5.85 -20.30 67.57
C LYS A 513 4.46 -20.91 67.80
N LEU A 514 4.31 -22.21 67.55
CA LEU A 514 3.02 -22.92 67.68
C LEU A 514 2.37 -22.77 69.07
N THR A 515 3.15 -22.80 70.16
CA THR A 515 2.61 -22.92 71.53
C THR A 515 2.60 -21.63 72.36
N GLY A 516 2.53 -20.42 71.78
CA GLY A 516 2.31 -19.26 72.66
C GLY A 516 2.78 -17.90 72.21
N SER A 517 3.99 -17.86 71.66
CA SER A 517 4.81 -16.65 71.69
C SER A 517 5.44 -16.35 70.34
N TYR A 518 5.67 -15.07 70.09
CA TYR A 518 6.16 -14.57 68.82
C TYR A 518 6.92 -13.25 68.98
N VAL A 519 7.81 -13.00 68.03
CA VAL A 519 8.48 -11.72 67.82
C VAL A 519 7.51 -10.78 67.09
N THR A 520 7.39 -9.54 67.57
CA THR A 520 6.53 -8.49 67.00
C THR A 520 7.33 -7.47 66.18
N SER A 521 8.64 -7.35 66.42
CA SER A 521 9.54 -6.62 65.53
C SER A 521 10.97 -7.14 65.59
N TYR A 522 11.73 -6.94 64.51
CA TYR A 522 13.11 -7.43 64.39
C TYR A 522 13.96 -6.52 63.50
N LYS A 523 15.28 -6.68 63.62
CA LYS A 523 16.27 -6.09 62.70
C LYS A 523 17.08 -7.21 62.04
N LEU A 524 17.65 -6.90 60.88
CA LEU A 524 18.37 -7.87 60.06
C LEU A 524 19.84 -7.50 59.93
N TYR A 525 20.69 -8.52 60.03
CA TYR A 525 22.11 -8.41 59.72
C TYR A 525 22.49 -9.49 58.73
N PHE A 526 23.49 -9.19 57.91
CA PHE A 526 23.92 -10.08 56.85
C PHE A 526 25.44 -10.06 56.71
N SER A 527 25.98 -11.15 56.21
CA SER A 527 27.41 -11.33 56.01
C SER A 527 27.70 -12.27 54.84
N ILE A 528 28.83 -12.06 54.16
CA ILE A 528 29.32 -12.97 53.11
C ILE A 528 30.21 -14.06 53.72
N ASP A 529 30.98 -13.72 54.75
CA ASP A 529 32.03 -14.55 55.35
C ASP A 529 31.68 -15.11 56.75
N GLY A 530 30.60 -14.62 57.36
CA GLY A 530 30.17 -15.00 58.71
C GLY A 530 30.93 -14.27 59.83
N VAL A 531 31.89 -13.42 59.48
CA VAL A 531 32.76 -12.68 60.41
C VAL A 531 32.39 -11.20 60.39
N ASN A 532 32.30 -10.61 59.21
CA ASN A 532 31.99 -9.20 59.01
C ASN A 532 30.48 -9.02 58.80
N TRP A 533 29.82 -8.39 59.76
CA TRP A 533 28.37 -8.25 59.77
C TRP A 533 27.94 -6.82 59.45
N MET A 534 27.07 -6.69 58.45
CA MET A 534 26.43 -5.43 58.08
C MET A 534 24.97 -5.45 58.52
N VAL A 535 24.48 -4.30 58.99
CA VAL A 535 23.05 -4.12 59.31
C VAL A 535 22.28 -3.71 58.05
N TYR A 536 21.08 -4.25 57.88
CA TYR A 536 20.20 -3.80 56.80
C TYR A 536 19.65 -2.41 57.08
N THR A 537 19.85 -1.51 56.12
CA THR A 537 19.42 -0.11 56.19
C THR A 537 18.53 0.24 55.00
N GLU A 538 17.55 1.12 55.24
CA GLU A 538 16.77 1.76 54.18
C GLU A 538 16.93 3.28 54.34
N LEU A 539 17.23 3.98 53.26
CA LEU A 539 17.51 5.43 53.28
C LEU A 539 18.58 5.80 54.32
N ASN A 540 19.66 5.00 54.38
CA ASN A 540 20.78 5.13 55.33
C ASN A 540 20.39 5.05 56.83
N LYS A 541 19.21 4.53 57.15
CA LYS A 541 18.78 4.29 58.54
C LYS A 541 18.56 2.81 58.78
N MET A 542 18.94 2.33 59.96
CA MET A 542 18.67 0.95 60.37
C MET A 542 17.17 0.66 60.25
N LYS A 543 16.83 -0.40 59.52
CA LYS A 543 15.43 -0.78 59.32
C LYS A 543 14.99 -1.73 60.42
N ILE A 544 13.90 -1.36 61.11
CA ILE A 544 13.15 -2.25 61.99
C ILE A 544 11.93 -2.74 61.21
N PHE A 545 11.76 -4.06 61.14
CA PHE A 545 10.64 -4.72 60.49
C PHE A 545 9.58 -5.09 61.52
N GLY A 546 8.31 -4.88 61.19
CA GLY A 546 7.21 -5.49 61.94
C GLY A 546 7.16 -6.99 61.65
N ALA A 547 7.14 -7.82 62.68
CA ALA A 547 6.94 -9.26 62.54
C ALA A 547 5.46 -9.59 62.79
N ASN A 548 5.18 -10.55 63.67
CA ASN A 548 3.89 -11.17 63.78
C ASN A 548 3.02 -10.47 64.83
N THR A 549 1.72 -10.41 64.58
CA THR A 549 0.68 -10.02 65.55
C THR A 549 -0.01 -11.24 66.15
N ASP A 550 0.21 -12.43 65.59
CA ASP A 550 -0.32 -13.71 66.03
C ASP A 550 0.71 -14.85 65.85
N ARG A 551 0.31 -16.11 66.09
CA ARG A 551 1.20 -17.29 66.08
C ARG A 551 1.28 -18.01 64.74
N THR A 552 0.31 -17.80 63.87
CA THR A 552 -0.01 -18.63 62.71
C THR A 552 0.26 -17.93 61.39
N SER A 553 0.02 -16.63 61.30
CA SER A 553 0.20 -15.85 60.09
C SER A 553 1.67 -15.78 59.70
N VAL A 554 1.93 -15.89 58.40
CA VAL A 554 3.25 -15.64 57.83
C VAL A 554 3.30 -14.17 57.43
N VAL A 555 4.23 -13.43 58.04
CA VAL A 555 4.45 -12.02 57.72
C VAL A 555 5.69 -11.95 56.83
N GLN A 556 5.51 -11.47 55.61
CA GLN A 556 6.58 -11.36 54.61
C GLN A 556 6.90 -9.90 54.32
N HIS A 557 8.19 -9.57 54.26
CA HIS A 557 8.69 -8.26 53.87
C HIS A 557 9.65 -8.37 52.69
N LEU A 558 9.44 -7.51 51.69
CA LEU A 558 10.40 -7.33 50.60
C LEU A 558 11.63 -6.57 51.09
N ILE A 559 12.80 -7.02 50.68
CA ILE A 559 14.07 -6.33 50.84
C ILE A 559 14.22 -5.39 49.64
N ARG A 560 14.01 -4.08 49.87
CA ARG A 560 14.00 -3.06 48.81
C ARG A 560 15.32 -2.95 48.06
N SER A 561 16.43 -3.19 48.75
CA SER A 561 17.77 -3.26 48.17
C SER A 561 18.28 -4.69 48.30
N PRO A 562 18.06 -5.55 47.28
CA PRO A 562 18.49 -6.94 47.33
C PRO A 562 19.95 -7.06 47.72
N THR A 563 20.20 -7.85 48.74
CA THR A 563 21.49 -7.87 49.43
C THR A 563 22.22 -9.16 49.10
N ARG A 564 23.46 -9.04 48.60
CA ARG A 564 24.29 -10.19 48.27
C ARG A 564 24.96 -10.74 49.54
N THR A 565 24.57 -11.93 49.99
CA THR A 565 24.95 -12.48 51.30
C THR A 565 24.80 -14.01 51.35
N ARG A 566 25.58 -14.66 52.23
CA ARG A 566 25.48 -16.09 52.56
C ARG A 566 24.86 -16.32 53.94
N PHE A 567 25.23 -15.50 54.91
CA PHE A 567 24.78 -15.62 56.29
C PHE A 567 23.78 -14.53 56.64
N PHE A 568 22.70 -14.90 57.30
CA PHE A 568 21.61 -13.99 57.62
C PHE A 568 21.20 -14.13 59.08
N ARG A 569 21.04 -13.01 59.78
CA ARG A 569 20.66 -12.97 61.20
C ARG A 569 19.37 -12.19 61.42
N PHE A 570 18.47 -12.79 62.19
CA PHE A 570 17.26 -12.17 62.70
C PHE A 570 17.47 -11.82 64.17
N TYR A 571 17.47 -10.53 64.48
CA TYR A 571 17.57 -10.03 65.86
C TYR A 571 16.19 -9.56 66.32
N PRO A 572 15.53 -10.28 67.25
CA PRO A 572 14.30 -9.81 67.88
C PRO A 572 14.51 -8.45 68.55
N VAL A 573 13.56 -7.53 68.36
CA VAL A 573 13.56 -6.21 69.00
C VAL A 573 12.42 -6.11 70.00
N THR A 574 11.20 -6.49 69.60
CA THR A 574 10.04 -6.60 70.50
C THR A 574 9.34 -7.94 70.33
N HIS A 575 8.63 -8.39 71.36
CA HIS A 575 7.94 -9.68 71.39
C HIS A 575 6.68 -9.61 72.27
N TRP A 576 5.78 -10.60 72.12
CA TRP A 576 4.55 -10.68 72.92
C TRP A 576 4.79 -11.18 74.35
N VAL A 577 5.13 -12.48 74.51
CA VAL A 577 5.41 -13.09 75.82
C VAL A 577 6.90 -13.41 75.98
N TYR A 578 7.52 -13.82 74.88
CA TYR A 578 8.89 -14.32 74.79
C TYR A 578 9.40 -14.23 73.33
N PRO A 579 10.66 -13.89 73.07
CA PRO A 579 11.20 -13.78 71.71
C PRO A 579 11.36 -15.16 71.07
N CYS A 580 10.28 -15.62 70.43
CA CYS A 580 10.26 -16.86 69.66
C CYS A 580 9.89 -16.59 68.22
N MET A 581 10.53 -17.25 67.26
CA MET A 581 10.17 -17.09 65.85
C MET A 581 10.52 -18.30 64.99
N ARG A 582 9.88 -18.34 63.84
CA ARG A 582 10.18 -19.18 62.68
C ARG A 582 10.40 -18.30 61.47
N VAL A 583 11.33 -18.67 60.59
CA VAL A 583 11.72 -17.80 59.47
C VAL A 583 11.90 -18.55 58.15
N GLU A 584 11.75 -17.80 57.06
CA GLU A 584 12.17 -18.18 55.70
C GLU A 584 12.88 -16.99 55.04
N ILE A 585 13.81 -17.29 54.14
CA ILE A 585 14.55 -16.29 53.36
C ILE A 585 14.25 -16.53 51.89
N TYR A 586 14.00 -15.46 51.14
CA TYR A 586 13.73 -15.53 49.71
C TYR A 586 14.87 -14.86 48.94
N VAL A 587 15.28 -15.51 47.85
CA VAL A 587 16.42 -15.08 47.02
C VAL A 587 15.96 -14.91 45.57
N GLN A 588 16.63 -14.02 44.86
CA GLN A 588 16.42 -13.85 43.42
C GLN A 588 16.90 -15.11 42.70
N ARG A 589 16.00 -15.73 41.94
CA ARG A 589 16.32 -16.84 41.04
C ARG A 589 15.73 -16.54 39.68
N LEU A 590 16.36 -17.05 38.62
CA LEU A 590 15.77 -17.05 37.29
C LEU A 590 14.40 -17.74 37.37
N GLU A 591 13.37 -17.10 36.81
CA GLU A 591 12.14 -17.81 36.51
C GLU A 591 12.50 -18.91 35.53
N LYS A 592 12.48 -20.16 36.00
CA LYS A 592 12.42 -21.29 35.09
C LYS A 592 11.11 -21.11 34.33
N GLY A 593 11.21 -20.94 33.00
CA GLY A 593 10.04 -21.13 32.15
C GLY A 593 9.41 -22.46 32.54
N THR A 594 8.09 -22.47 32.70
CA THR A 594 7.34 -23.73 32.70
C THR A 594 7.70 -24.45 31.40
N GLU A 595 8.63 -25.40 31.47
CA GLU A 595 8.84 -26.44 30.45
C GLU A 595 7.59 -27.30 30.33
#